data_AF-A0A7W0F837-F1
#
_entry.id   AF-A0A7W0F837-F1
#
_cell.length_a   1.000
_cell.length_b   1.000
_cell.length_c   1.000
_cell.angle_alpha   90.00
_cell.angle_beta   90.00
_cell.angle_gamma   90.00
#
_symmetry.space_group_name_H-M   'P 1'
#
loop_
_entity.id
_entity.type
_entity.pdbx_description
1 polymer ?
#
loop_
_entity_poly.entity_id
_entity_poly.type
_entity_poly.pdbx_seq_one_letter_code
_entity_poly.pdbx_strand_id
1 'polypeptide(L)' 'MEFNAIYVIVAREFKKFVRERSRLVSAIARPLVWLFLVGAGMSRLVPPVDGVSYMQFIFPGILGMTILFSS' A
#
# COMPACT_ATOMS: atom_id res chain seq x y z
N MET A 1 34.55 1.26 2.03
CA MET A 1 34.28 0.57 0.75
C MET A 1 32.97 -0.22 0.76
N GLU A 2 32.24 -0.31 1.88
CA GLU A 2 30.99 -1.09 1.99
C GLU A 2 29.74 -0.46 1.33
N PHE A 3 29.64 0.87 1.29
CA PHE A 3 28.46 1.56 0.75
C PHE A 3 28.21 1.30 -0.74
N ASN A 4 29.27 1.04 -1.52
CA ASN A 4 29.13 0.73 -2.95
C ASN A 4 28.49 -0.66 -3.16
N ALA A 5 28.84 -1.64 -2.33
CA ALA A 5 28.24 -2.96 -2.40
C ALA A 5 26.73 -2.91 -2.06
N ILE A 6 26.37 -2.19 -1.00
CA ILE A 6 24.98 -1.97 -0.60
C ILE A 6 24.20 -1.27 -1.73
N TYR A 7 24.77 -0.21 -2.30
CA TYR A 7 24.14 0.54 -3.40
C TYR A 7 23.89 -0.34 -4.63
N VAL A 8 24.87 -1.17 -5.03
CA VAL A 8 24.74 -2.07 -6.18
C VAL A 8 23.66 -3.13 -5.95
N ILE A 9 23.56 -3.69 -4.74
CA ILE A 9 22.54 -4.67 -4.40
C ILE A 9 21.15 -4.01 -4.48
N VAL A 10 20.96 -2.87 -3.81
CA VAL A 10 19.68 -2.14 -3.81
C VAL A 10 19.28 -1.75 -5.24
N ALA A 11 20.21 -1.22 -6.04
CA ALA A 11 19.93 -0.84 -7.42
C ALA A 11 19.51 -2.04 -8.30
N ARG A 12 20.13 -3.21 -8.11
CA ARG A 12 19.75 -4.44 -8.82
C ARG A 12 18.36 -4.93 -8.39
N GLU A 13 18.07 -4.87 -7.09
CA GLU A 13 16.78 -5.28 -6.55
C GLU A 13 15.66 -4.36 -7.03
N PHE A 14 15.89 -3.05 -7.02
CA PHE A 14 14.95 -2.06 -7.55
C PHE A 14 14.68 -2.28 -9.04
N LYS A 15 15.73 -2.57 -9.82
CA LYS A 15 15.60 -2.88 -11.25
C LYS A 15 14.81 -4.17 -11.50
N LYS A 16 14.98 -5.18 -10.66
CA LYS A 16 14.17 -6.42 -10.68
C LYS A 16 12.71 -6.12 -10.32
N PHE A 17 12.48 -5.33 -9.27
CA PHE A 17 11.16 -4.95 -8.79
C PHE A 17 10.35 -4.22 -9.87
N VAL A 18 10.97 -3.26 -10.57
CA VAL A 18 10.34 -2.54 -11.69
C VAL A 18 10.03 -3.45 -12.89
N ARG A 19 10.81 -4.52 -13.08
CA ARG A 19 10.58 -5.50 -14.16
C ARG A 19 9.42 -6.45 -13.83
N GLU A 20 9.19 -6.74 -12.54
CA GLU A 20 8.05 -7.52 -12.05
C GLU A 20 6.79 -6.66 -11.86
N ARG A 21 6.39 -5.94 -12.93
CA ARG A 21 5.21 -5.05 -12.90
C ARG A 21 3.94 -5.77 -12.40
N SER A 22 3.76 -7.05 -12.71
CA SER A 22 2.63 -7.83 -12.23
C SER A 22 2.61 -7.96 -10.70
N ARG A 23 3.77 -8.12 -10.05
CA ARG A 23 3.88 -8.23 -8.59
C ARG A 23 3.59 -6.88 -7.92
N LEU A 24 4.12 -5.80 -8.51
CA LEU A 24 3.84 -4.41 -8.12
C LEU A 24 2.35 -4.07 -8.21
N VAL A 25 1.73 -4.36 -9.35
CA VAL A 25 0.30 -4.10 -9.57
C VAL A 25 -0.55 -4.92 -8.59
N SER A 26 -0.21 -6.18 -8.35
CA SER A 26 -0.94 -7.03 -7.41
C SER A 26 -0.78 -6.56 -5.95
N ALA A 27 0.41 -6.06 -5.57
CA ALA A 27 0.67 -5.50 -4.25
C ALA A 27 -0.16 -4.24 -3.96
N ILE A 28 -0.45 -3.43 -4.98
CA ILE A 28 -1.29 -2.23 -4.87
C ILE A 28 -2.78 -2.58 -5.04
N ALA A 29 -3.11 -3.55 -5.90
CA ALA A 29 -4.48 -3.96 -6.15
C ALA A 29 -5.16 -4.49 -4.88
N ARG A 30 -4.45 -5.31 -4.07
CA ARG A 30 -5.00 -5.87 -2.81
C ARG A 30 -5.52 -4.79 -1.85
N PRO A 31 -4.71 -3.80 -1.42
CA PRO A 31 -5.19 -2.74 -0.55
C PRO A 31 -6.22 -1.84 -1.21
N LEU A 32 -6.11 -1.56 -2.52
CA LEU A 32 -7.12 -0.75 -3.22
C LEU A 32 -8.48 -1.45 -3.27
N VAL A 33 -8.52 -2.76 -3.53
CA VAL A 33 -9.76 -3.55 -3.50
C VAL A 33 -10.37 -3.50 -2.10
N TRP A 34 -9.55 -3.68 -1.06
CA TRP A 34 -10.03 -3.64 0.32
C TRP A 34 -10.55 -2.25 0.73
N LEU A 35 -9.81 -1.21 0.37
CA LEU A 35 -10.16 0.19 0.60
C LEU A 35 -11.46 0.56 -0.12
N PHE A 36 -11.63 0.12 -1.38
CA PHE A 36 -12.83 0.41 -2.15
C PHE A 36 -14.05 -0.36 -1.65
N LEU A 37 -13.92 -1.66 -1.38
CA LEU A 37 -15.03 -2.49 -0.92
C LEU A 37 -15.48 -2.09 0.49
N VAL A 38 -14.54 -1.96 1.41
CA VAL A 38 -14.86 -1.74 2.82
C VAL A 38 -14.88 -0.27 3.18
N GLY A 39 -13.88 0.50 2.74
CA GLY A 39 -13.83 1.93 3.03
C GLY A 39 -15.01 2.69 2.40
N ALA A 40 -15.28 2.48 1.10
CA ALA A 40 -16.42 3.14 0.45
C ALA A 40 -17.78 2.53 0.81
N GLY A 41 -17.83 1.23 1.12
CA GLY A 41 -19.03 0.56 1.64
C GLY A 41 -19.43 1.10 3.01
N MET A 42 -18.51 1.07 3.98
CA MET A 42 -18.77 1.52 5.34
C MET A 42 -18.92 3.03 5.44
N SER A 43 -18.27 3.83 4.59
CA SER A 43 -18.46 5.29 4.59
C SER A 43 -19.88 5.72 4.21
N ARG A 44 -20.71 4.85 3.64
CA ARG A 44 -22.15 5.11 3.43
C ARG A 44 -23.02 4.70 4.63
N LEU A 45 -22.54 3.79 5.45
CA LEU A 45 -23.25 3.24 6.61
C LEU A 45 -22.90 3.99 7.90
N VAL A 46 -21.66 4.49 7.98
CA VAL A 46 -21.11 5.21 9.13
C VAL A 46 -21.14 6.71 8.81
N PRO A 47 -21.92 7.52 9.56
CA PRO A 47 -21.89 8.96 9.43
C PRO A 47 -20.48 9.50 9.68
N PRO A 48 -20.06 10.57 8.98
CA PRO A 48 -18.80 11.24 9.30
C PRO A 48 -18.79 11.70 10.76
N VAL A 49 -17.69 11.43 11.45
CA VAL A 49 -17.45 11.91 12.82
C VAL A 49 -16.49 13.08 12.71
N ASP A 50 -16.87 14.25 13.25
CA ASP A 50 -16.07 15.48 13.18
C ASP A 50 -15.62 15.87 11.76
N GLY A 51 -16.48 15.60 10.77
CA GLY A 51 -16.19 15.86 9.35
C GLY A 51 -15.25 14.86 8.68
N VAL A 52 -14.78 13.83 9.42
CA VAL A 52 -13.93 12.76 8.90
C VAL A 52 -14.80 11.60 8.44
N SER A 53 -14.68 11.24 7.17
CA SER A 53 -15.35 10.05 6.62
C SER A 53 -14.63 8.77 7.05
N TYR A 54 -15.37 7.66 7.14
CA TYR A 54 -14.77 6.35 7.45
C TYR A 54 -13.63 5.97 6.48
N MET A 55 -13.73 6.40 5.23
CA MET A 55 -12.70 6.21 4.21
C MET A 55 -11.36 6.87 4.60
N GLN A 56 -11.41 8.09 5.14
CA GLN A 56 -10.22 8.82 5.60
C GLN A 56 -9.61 8.18 6.86
N PHE A 57 -10.45 7.61 7.73
CA PHE A 57 -10.01 6.89 8.92
C PHE A 57 -9.29 5.57 8.59
N ILE A 58 -9.84 4.75 7.68
CA ILE A 58 -9.30 3.42 7.38
C ILE A 58 -8.07 3.44 6.46
N PHE A 59 -7.92 4.50 5.65
CA PHE A 59 -6.83 4.68 4.69
C PHE A 59 -5.41 4.50 5.29
N PRO A 60 -4.99 5.22 6.35
CA PRO A 60 -3.67 5.04 6.93
C PRO A 60 -3.44 3.64 7.52
N GLY A 61 -4.49 3.00 8.05
CA GLY A 61 -4.41 1.63 8.55
C GLY A 61 -4.12 0.61 7.46
N ILE A 62 -4.81 0.72 6.32
CA ILE A 62 -4.57 -0.14 5.15
C ILE A 62 -3.19 0.12 4.54
N LEU A 63 -2.72 1.37 4.51
CA LEU A 63 -1.35 1.68 4.09
C LEU A 63 -0.32 1.03 5.03
N GLY A 64 -0.49 1.14 6.34
CA GLY A 64 0.39 0.50 7.32
C GLY A 64 0.43 -1.02 7.15
N MET A 65 -0.74 -1.65 7.00
CA MET A 65 -0.82 -3.09 6.72
C MET A 65 -0.14 -3.45 5.40
N THR A 66 -0.31 -2.65 4.34
CA THR A 66 0.34 -2.91 3.05
C THR A 66 1.85 -2.86 3.18
N ILE A 67 2.39 -1.88 3.90
CA ILE A 67 3.85 -1.75 4.09
C ILE A 67 4.38 -2.91 4.94
N LEU A 68 3.70 -3.25 6.04
CA LEU A 68 4.13 -4.31 6.95
C LEU A 68 4.05 -5.73 6.34
N PHE A 69 3.08 -5.96 5.47
CA PHE A 69 2.84 -7.27 4.84
C PHE A 69 3.23 -7.31 3.36
N SER A 70 3.93 -6.29 2.85
CA SER A 70 4.54 -6.27 1.52
C SER A 70 5.88 -7.01 1.56
N SER A 71 5.82 -8.34 1.51
CA SER A 71 6.98 -9.26 1.39
C SER A 71 6.96 -10.01 0.06
#